data_AF-A0AB37TV53-F1
#
_entry.id   AF-A0AB37TV53-F1
#
_cell.length_a   1.000
_cell.length_b   1.000
_cell.length_c   1.000
_cell.angle_alpha   90.00
_cell.angle_beta   90.00
_cell.angle_gamma   90.00
#
_symmetry.space_group_name_H-M   'P 1'
#
loop_
_entity.id
_entity.type
_entity.pdbx_description
1 polymer ?
#
loop_
_entity_poly.entity_id
_entity_poly.type
_entity_poly.pdbx_seq_one_letter_code
_entity_poly.pdbx_strand_id
1 'polypeptide(L)'
;MTSADVNWDPPPCWYAPYLGAKDFKKKMSADLEKAAGAPGMTGHAGAAIGQTRAHYEDGFGWEDNPGYEDYNVDKDGKGMFWAGVENPDEPDVLKRSSCTDLPFWVDNGEAPPARYPEAITPEILAALAYQHMQLPDTEVSLAPAQATKVNLPTWAWLDKAVFDEVQATAAINVPGFALQATTTAKPVSLKLEPGTPDAETYPASGECVINADGSIGEPYAKGKADRTPPCGIRYLRSSGDGTFDLQATITWDIAWTGTGGAGGDLPDGTFGNAQAVTVHEIQAVNR
;
A
#
# COMPACT_ATOMS: atom_id res chain seq x y z
N MET A 1 -5.55 -0.17 4.20
CA MET A 1 -5.62 1.28 3.87
C MET A 1 -5.97 1.40 2.39
N THR A 2 -6.67 2.44 1.98
CA THR A 2 -6.96 2.71 0.56
C THR A 2 -6.21 3.96 0.12
N SER A 3 -5.51 3.93 -1.01
CA SER A 3 -4.91 5.13 -1.59
C SER A 3 -5.99 6.17 -1.91
N ALA A 4 -5.74 7.42 -1.55
CA ALA A 4 -6.55 8.57 -1.95
C ALA A 4 -6.43 8.84 -3.46
N ASP A 5 -5.29 8.50 -4.06
CA ASP A 5 -5.15 8.47 -5.51
C ASP A 5 -5.64 7.13 -6.06
N VAL A 6 -6.79 7.19 -6.72
CA VAL A 6 -7.44 6.04 -7.37
C VAL A 6 -6.67 5.50 -8.58
N ASN A 7 -5.68 6.22 -9.08
CA ASN A 7 -4.83 5.79 -10.21
C ASN A 7 -3.49 5.23 -9.76
N TRP A 8 -3.19 5.27 -8.45
CA TRP A 8 -1.98 4.64 -7.94
C TRP A 8 -2.16 3.13 -7.87
N ASP A 9 -1.21 2.41 -8.46
CA ASP A 9 -1.18 0.96 -8.48
C ASP A 9 0.20 0.51 -7.96
N PRO A 10 0.28 -0.37 -6.96
CA PRO A 10 1.55 -0.96 -6.57
C PRO A 10 2.18 -1.72 -7.75
N PRO A 11 3.51 -1.93 -7.75
CA PRO A 11 4.16 -2.66 -8.83
C PRO A 11 3.53 -4.07 -8.94
N PRO A 12 3.07 -4.48 -10.15
CA PRO A 12 2.37 -5.75 -10.31
C PRO A 12 3.33 -6.95 -10.22
N CYS A 13 4.61 -6.71 -10.48
CA CYS A 13 5.71 -7.65 -10.34
C CYS A 13 7.03 -6.87 -10.25
N TRP A 14 8.12 -7.55 -9.90
CA TRP A 14 9.46 -6.98 -9.92
C TRP A 14 10.51 -8.06 -10.12
N TYR A 15 11.73 -7.69 -10.53
CA TYR A 15 12.88 -8.61 -10.50
C TYR A 15 13.61 -8.49 -9.17
N ALA A 16 13.84 -9.62 -8.50
CA ALA A 16 14.56 -9.68 -7.23
C ALA A 16 15.62 -10.79 -7.21
N PRO A 17 16.63 -10.70 -6.33
CA PRO A 17 17.53 -11.81 -6.02
C PRO A 17 16.77 -13.12 -5.78
N TYR A 18 17.19 -14.18 -6.48
CA TYR A 18 16.53 -15.47 -6.41
C TYR A 18 17.44 -16.55 -5.81
N LEU A 19 18.51 -16.94 -6.53
CA LEU A 19 19.40 -18.03 -6.13
C LEU A 19 20.85 -17.76 -6.54
N GLY A 20 21.80 -18.27 -5.75
CA GLY A 20 23.20 -18.38 -6.16
C GLY A 20 23.37 -19.36 -7.33
N ALA A 21 24.48 -19.28 -8.06
CA ALA A 21 24.71 -20.02 -9.30
C ALA A 21 24.48 -21.53 -9.20
N LYS A 22 25.00 -22.19 -8.15
CA LYS A 22 24.87 -23.65 -7.99
C LYS A 22 23.43 -24.10 -7.73
N ASP A 23 22.72 -23.37 -6.87
CA ASP A 23 21.32 -23.68 -6.56
C ASP A 23 20.41 -23.34 -7.73
N PHE A 24 20.71 -22.24 -8.44
CA PHE A 24 20.03 -21.87 -9.66
C PHE A 24 20.18 -22.94 -10.74
N LYS A 25 21.41 -23.41 -11.00
CA LYS A 25 21.66 -24.54 -11.92
C LYS A 25 20.79 -25.74 -11.58
N LYS A 26 20.84 -26.19 -10.31
CA LYS A 26 20.05 -27.34 -9.86
C LYS A 26 18.55 -27.15 -10.12
N LYS A 27 18.01 -25.97 -9.79
CA LYS A 27 16.58 -25.66 -9.96
C LYS A 27 16.19 -25.54 -11.43
N MET A 28 16.89 -24.70 -12.19
CA MET A 28 16.60 -24.41 -13.60
C MET A 28 16.79 -25.64 -14.47
N SER A 29 17.87 -26.43 -14.29
CA SER A 29 18.05 -27.68 -15.04
C SER A 29 16.90 -28.66 -14.79
N ALA A 30 16.43 -28.80 -13.54
CA ALA A 30 15.30 -29.66 -13.21
C ALA A 30 13.98 -29.16 -13.81
N ASP A 31 13.73 -27.84 -13.81
CA ASP A 31 12.56 -27.24 -14.44
C ASP A 31 12.57 -27.44 -15.96
N LEU A 32 13.72 -27.24 -16.61
CA LEU A 32 13.89 -27.43 -18.05
C LEU A 32 13.76 -28.91 -18.45
N GLU A 33 14.28 -29.84 -17.65
CA GLU A 33 14.07 -31.29 -17.86
C GLU A 33 12.60 -31.67 -17.75
N LYS A 34 11.91 -31.17 -16.70
CA LYS A 34 10.48 -31.40 -16.52
C LYS A 34 9.66 -30.81 -17.68
N ALA A 35 10.00 -29.60 -18.14
CA ALA A 35 9.34 -28.96 -19.26
C ALA A 35 9.57 -29.73 -20.56
N ALA A 36 10.81 -30.16 -20.84
CA ALA A 36 11.14 -30.94 -22.03
C ALA A 36 10.43 -32.31 -22.05
N GLY A 37 10.23 -32.91 -20.88
CA GLY A 37 9.53 -34.19 -20.72
C GLY A 37 8.01 -34.11 -20.77
N ALA A 38 7.41 -32.92 -20.76
CA ALA A 38 5.95 -32.78 -20.74
C ALA A 38 5.31 -33.07 -22.12
N PRO A 39 4.17 -33.81 -22.17
CA PRO A 39 3.48 -34.09 -23.43
C PRO A 39 3.14 -32.80 -24.19
N GLY A 40 3.46 -32.76 -25.48
CA GLY A 40 3.21 -31.60 -26.35
C GLY A 40 4.37 -30.59 -26.44
N MET A 41 5.42 -30.72 -25.63
CA MET A 41 6.58 -29.81 -25.63
C MET A 41 7.65 -30.16 -26.69
N THR A 42 7.22 -30.63 -27.86
CA THR A 42 8.09 -30.91 -29.03
C THR A 42 8.07 -29.75 -30.04
N GLY A 43 8.83 -29.83 -31.13
CA GLY A 43 8.81 -28.82 -32.19
C GLY A 43 9.31 -27.45 -31.69
N HIS A 44 8.56 -26.39 -31.95
CA HIS A 44 8.94 -25.02 -31.55
C HIS A 44 9.12 -24.87 -30.04
N ALA A 45 8.23 -25.46 -29.22
CA ALA A 45 8.33 -25.39 -27.77
C ALA A 45 9.59 -26.11 -27.27
N GLY A 46 9.88 -27.30 -27.81
CA GLY A 46 11.09 -28.05 -27.48
C GLY A 46 12.38 -27.33 -27.90
N ALA A 47 12.38 -26.68 -29.06
CA ALA A 47 13.49 -25.85 -29.52
C ALA A 47 13.73 -24.66 -28.58
N ALA A 48 12.66 -23.98 -28.13
CA ALA A 48 12.77 -22.89 -27.17
C ALA A 48 13.36 -23.37 -25.83
N ILE A 49 12.89 -24.50 -25.28
CA ILE A 49 13.46 -25.09 -24.05
C ILE A 49 14.95 -25.42 -24.26
N GLY A 50 15.32 -25.99 -25.41
CA GLY A 50 16.70 -26.29 -25.75
C GLY A 50 17.58 -25.03 -25.85
N GLN A 51 17.06 -23.94 -26.40
CA GLN A 51 17.75 -22.65 -26.45
C GLN A 51 17.87 -22.01 -25.07
N THR A 52 16.84 -22.08 -24.22
CA THR A 52 16.93 -21.63 -22.83
C THR A 52 17.97 -22.45 -22.05
N ARG A 53 18.08 -23.76 -22.30
CA ARG A 53 19.15 -24.57 -21.74
C ARG A 53 20.53 -24.09 -22.21
N ALA A 54 20.73 -23.98 -23.52
CA ALA A 54 21.99 -23.50 -24.10
C ALA A 54 22.35 -22.08 -23.63
N HIS A 55 21.34 -21.26 -23.31
CA HIS A 55 21.55 -19.92 -22.77
C HIS A 55 22.27 -19.94 -21.44
N TYR A 56 21.94 -20.90 -20.59
CA TYR A 56 22.55 -21.03 -19.29
C TYR A 56 23.77 -21.96 -19.27
N GLU A 57 23.81 -22.98 -20.14
CA GLU A 57 24.85 -24.01 -20.13
C GLU A 57 26.01 -23.70 -21.09
N ASP A 58 25.72 -23.19 -22.28
CA ASP A 58 26.61 -23.21 -23.45
C ASP A 58 26.85 -21.82 -24.07
N GLY A 59 26.63 -20.75 -23.30
CA GLY A 59 26.94 -19.38 -23.73
C GLY A 59 26.02 -18.82 -24.83
N PHE A 60 24.86 -19.44 -25.10
CA PHE A 60 23.93 -18.94 -26.12
C PHE A 60 23.29 -17.61 -25.69
N GLY A 61 23.63 -16.51 -26.35
CA GLY A 61 23.03 -15.19 -26.12
C GLY A 61 22.25 -14.67 -27.33
N TRP A 62 21.38 -13.70 -27.11
CA TRP A 62 20.67 -12.95 -28.15
C TRP A 62 20.46 -11.51 -27.71
N GLU A 63 20.50 -10.58 -28.67
CA GLU A 63 20.26 -9.14 -28.40
C GLU A 63 21.02 -8.66 -27.15
N ASP A 64 20.31 -8.15 -26.15
CA ASP A 64 20.86 -7.65 -24.89
C ASP A 64 20.91 -8.72 -23.77
N ASN A 65 20.69 -10.00 -24.11
CA ASN A 65 20.71 -11.15 -23.19
C ASN A 65 21.99 -11.97 -23.39
N PRO A 66 23.08 -11.68 -22.63
CA PRO A 66 24.30 -12.46 -22.71
C PRO A 66 24.04 -13.87 -22.19
N GLY A 67 24.53 -14.88 -22.94
CA GLY A 67 24.54 -16.25 -22.46
C GLY A 67 25.54 -16.46 -21.33
N TYR A 68 25.37 -17.57 -20.61
CA TYR A 68 26.19 -17.98 -19.49
C TYR A 68 26.85 -19.32 -19.78
N GLU A 69 28.04 -19.50 -19.20
CA GLU A 69 28.76 -20.78 -19.22
C GLU A 69 28.48 -21.50 -17.90
N ASP A 70 27.99 -22.73 -17.97
CA ASP A 70 27.65 -23.56 -16.82
C ASP A 70 26.91 -22.83 -15.68
N TYR A 71 25.90 -22.03 -16.02
CA TYR A 71 25.10 -21.21 -15.10
C TYR A 71 25.95 -20.31 -14.20
N ASN A 72 27.13 -19.85 -14.64
CA ASN A 72 28.10 -19.10 -13.83
C ASN A 72 28.50 -19.82 -12.53
N VAL A 73 28.53 -21.17 -12.50
CA VAL A 73 28.90 -21.93 -11.29
C VAL A 73 30.29 -21.58 -10.75
N ASP A 74 31.21 -21.16 -11.61
CA ASP A 74 32.55 -20.67 -11.25
C ASP A 74 32.52 -19.32 -10.50
N LYS A 75 31.40 -18.58 -10.60
CA LYS A 75 31.13 -17.32 -9.90
C LYS A 75 30.16 -17.49 -8.71
N ASP A 76 29.85 -18.72 -8.31
CA ASP A 76 29.01 -18.97 -7.15
C ASP A 76 29.52 -18.23 -5.89
N GLY A 77 28.62 -17.52 -5.20
CA GLY A 77 28.95 -16.66 -4.06
C GLY A 77 29.50 -15.27 -4.41
N LYS A 78 29.76 -14.97 -5.70
CA LYS A 78 30.15 -13.63 -6.18
C LYS A 78 28.99 -12.81 -6.73
N GLY A 79 27.81 -13.41 -6.82
CA GLY A 79 26.59 -12.83 -7.37
C GLY A 79 25.43 -13.81 -7.23
N MET A 80 24.29 -13.43 -7.79
CA MET A 80 23.08 -14.27 -7.81
C MET A 80 22.34 -14.09 -9.12
N PHE A 81 21.56 -15.10 -9.49
CA PHE A 81 20.50 -14.94 -10.47
C PHE A 81 19.32 -14.21 -9.83
N TRP A 82 18.77 -13.28 -10.59
CA TRP A 82 17.56 -12.54 -10.29
C TRP A 82 16.43 -13.07 -11.15
N ALA A 83 15.22 -13.09 -10.64
CA ALA A 83 14.05 -13.60 -11.35
C ALA A 83 12.82 -12.74 -11.07
N GLY A 84 11.82 -12.85 -11.94
CA GLY A 84 10.53 -12.20 -11.76
C GLY A 84 9.81 -12.73 -10.52
N VAL A 85 9.28 -11.81 -9.73
CA VAL A 85 8.44 -12.06 -8.55
C VAL A 85 7.09 -11.42 -8.80
N GLU A 86 6.05 -12.22 -8.70
CA GLU A 86 4.66 -11.78 -8.81
C GLU A 86 4.23 -11.02 -7.54
N ASN A 87 3.52 -9.90 -7.69
CA ASN A 87 2.79 -9.29 -6.57
C ASN A 87 1.50 -10.09 -6.30
N PRO A 88 1.38 -10.81 -5.17
CA PRO A 88 0.19 -11.62 -4.90
C PRO A 88 -1.10 -10.79 -4.77
N ASP A 89 -0.98 -9.51 -4.45
CA ASP A 89 -2.10 -8.59 -4.27
C ASP A 89 -2.53 -7.91 -5.60
N GLU A 90 -1.84 -8.15 -6.71
CA GLU A 90 -2.29 -7.76 -8.06
C GLU A 90 -3.31 -8.79 -8.58
N PRO A 91 -4.61 -8.42 -8.72
CA PRO A 91 -5.65 -9.34 -9.17
C PRO A 91 -5.57 -9.66 -10.68
N ASP A 92 -5.04 -8.76 -11.50
CA ASP A 92 -4.89 -8.97 -12.94
C ASP A 92 -3.67 -9.88 -13.19
N VAL A 93 -3.95 -11.13 -13.56
CA VAL A 93 -2.93 -12.14 -13.83
C VAL A 93 -1.96 -11.68 -14.92
N LEU A 94 -2.42 -10.95 -15.94
CA LEU A 94 -1.56 -10.51 -17.05
C LEU A 94 -0.56 -9.45 -16.58
N LYS A 95 -0.98 -8.54 -15.70
CA LYS A 95 -0.07 -7.59 -15.06
C LYS A 95 0.87 -8.32 -14.09
N ARG A 96 0.31 -9.18 -13.23
CA ARG A 96 1.07 -9.89 -12.20
C ARG A 96 2.19 -10.76 -12.79
N SER A 97 1.94 -11.37 -13.94
CA SER A 97 2.92 -12.21 -14.64
C SER A 97 3.73 -11.47 -15.71
N SER A 98 3.78 -10.14 -15.69
CA SER A 98 4.40 -9.35 -16.78
C SER A 98 5.94 -9.31 -16.75
N CYS A 99 6.54 -9.57 -15.58
CA CYS A 99 8.00 -9.70 -15.41
C CYS A 99 8.48 -11.05 -15.95
N THR A 100 8.53 -11.15 -17.28
CA THR A 100 8.73 -12.41 -18.02
C THR A 100 10.16 -12.65 -18.48
N ASP A 101 11.08 -11.72 -18.21
CA ASP A 101 12.49 -11.91 -18.58
C ASP A 101 13.08 -13.15 -17.92
N LEU A 102 13.94 -13.82 -18.66
CA LEU A 102 14.68 -14.95 -18.14
C LEU A 102 15.55 -14.53 -16.96
N PRO A 103 15.69 -15.39 -15.94
CA PRO A 103 16.57 -15.07 -14.83
C PRO A 103 17.97 -14.68 -15.28
N PHE A 104 18.49 -13.59 -14.72
CA PHE A 104 19.74 -12.96 -15.15
C PHE A 104 20.72 -12.79 -13.99
N TRP A 105 22.01 -12.79 -14.30
CA TRP A 105 23.06 -12.68 -13.28
C TRP A 105 23.34 -11.23 -12.88
N VAL A 106 23.52 -11.00 -11.59
CA VAL A 106 24.01 -9.73 -11.03
C VAL A 106 25.15 -10.05 -10.05
N ASP A 107 26.29 -9.41 -10.24
CA ASP A 107 27.43 -9.52 -9.32
C ASP A 107 27.15 -8.79 -7.99
N ASN A 108 27.74 -9.27 -6.91
CA ASN A 108 27.60 -8.68 -5.58
C ASN A 108 28.13 -7.24 -5.56
N GLY A 109 27.35 -6.33 -4.99
CA GLY A 109 27.69 -4.90 -4.89
C GLY A 109 27.45 -4.10 -6.17
N GLU A 110 27.07 -4.75 -7.28
CA GLU A 110 26.66 -4.07 -8.51
C GLU A 110 25.16 -3.79 -8.50
N ALA A 111 24.75 -2.73 -9.21
CA ALA A 111 23.35 -2.45 -9.45
C ALA A 111 22.78 -3.40 -10.51
N PRO A 112 21.47 -3.74 -10.45
CA PRO A 112 20.82 -4.48 -11.52
C PRO A 112 20.97 -3.77 -12.87
N PRO A 113 21.10 -4.50 -13.98
CA PRO A 113 21.19 -3.89 -15.31
C PRO A 113 19.97 -3.01 -15.60
N ALA A 114 20.20 -1.78 -16.09
CA ALA A 114 19.15 -0.80 -16.36
C ALA A 114 18.07 -1.24 -17.38
N ARG A 115 18.34 -2.31 -18.14
CA ARG A 115 17.37 -2.94 -19.05
C ARG A 115 16.22 -3.65 -18.34
N TYR A 116 16.33 -3.88 -17.03
CA TYR A 116 15.27 -4.42 -16.18
C TYR A 116 14.71 -3.28 -15.32
N PRO A 117 13.83 -2.42 -15.86
CA PRO A 117 13.32 -1.26 -15.14
C PRO A 117 12.52 -1.64 -13.89
N GLU A 118 11.95 -2.85 -13.85
CA GLU A 118 11.24 -3.41 -12.71
C GLU A 118 12.16 -4.14 -11.71
N ALA A 119 13.49 -4.02 -11.83
CA ALA A 119 14.40 -4.53 -10.82
C ALA A 119 14.16 -3.82 -9.47
N ILE A 120 14.11 -4.59 -8.38
CA ILE A 120 13.68 -4.08 -7.08
C ILE A 120 14.54 -2.89 -6.63
N THR A 121 13.86 -1.77 -6.35
CA THR A 121 14.45 -0.51 -5.90
C THR A 121 13.92 -0.14 -4.50
N PRO A 122 14.53 0.84 -3.81
CA PRO A 122 13.94 1.39 -2.58
C PRO A 122 12.50 1.91 -2.79
N GLU A 123 12.19 2.45 -3.96
CA GLU A 123 10.83 2.93 -4.28
C GLU A 123 9.83 1.78 -4.40
N ILE A 124 10.19 0.68 -5.07
CA ILE A 124 9.37 -0.54 -5.09
C ILE A 124 9.17 -1.08 -3.67
N LEU A 125 10.21 -1.11 -2.84
CA LEU A 125 10.08 -1.50 -1.43
C LEU A 125 9.15 -0.57 -0.65
N ALA A 126 9.20 0.74 -0.89
CA ALA A 126 8.30 1.70 -0.24
C ALA A 126 6.84 1.48 -0.67
N ALA A 127 6.60 1.22 -1.96
CA ALA A 127 5.28 0.87 -2.49
C ALA A 127 4.74 -0.42 -1.88
N LEU A 128 5.57 -1.46 -1.72
CA LEU A 128 5.18 -2.70 -1.05
C LEU A 128 4.91 -2.50 0.45
N ALA A 129 5.74 -1.70 1.14
CA ALA A 129 5.49 -1.34 2.53
C ALA A 129 4.18 -0.56 2.70
N TYR A 130 3.87 0.32 1.74
CA TYR A 130 2.61 1.07 1.70
C TYR A 130 1.40 0.17 1.44
N GLN A 131 1.48 -0.74 0.47
CA GLN A 131 0.42 -1.70 0.15
C GLN A 131 0.03 -2.58 1.36
N HIS A 132 1.01 -3.00 2.16
CA HIS A 132 0.79 -3.82 3.34
C HIS A 132 0.63 -3.01 4.65
N MET A 133 0.59 -1.67 4.57
CA MET A 133 0.48 -0.84 5.76
C MET A 133 -0.91 -0.99 6.41
N GLN A 134 -0.89 -1.26 7.72
CA GLN A 134 -2.09 -1.32 8.54
C GLN A 134 -2.19 -0.05 9.38
N LEU A 135 -3.26 0.71 9.16
CA LEU A 135 -3.59 1.86 9.98
C LEU A 135 -4.51 1.44 11.14
N PRO A 136 -4.43 2.12 12.28
CA PRO A 136 -5.34 1.87 13.39
C PRO A 136 -6.79 2.17 13.00
N ASP A 137 -7.71 1.34 13.49
CA ASP A 137 -9.13 1.66 13.43
C ASP A 137 -9.39 2.96 14.18
N THR A 138 -10.05 3.90 13.53
CA THR A 138 -10.36 5.20 14.10
C THR A 138 -11.80 5.19 14.57
N GLU A 139 -12.05 5.42 15.86
CA GLU A 139 -13.41 5.75 16.32
C GLU A 139 -13.43 7.23 16.72
N VAL A 140 -14.12 8.05 15.92
CA VAL A 140 -14.33 9.46 16.24
C VAL A 140 -15.15 9.58 17.51
N SER A 141 -14.65 10.38 18.45
CA SER A 141 -15.41 10.71 19.66
C SER A 141 -16.46 11.75 19.33
N LEU A 142 -17.71 11.45 19.66
CA LEU A 142 -18.85 12.32 19.46
C LEU A 142 -19.43 12.84 20.78
N ALA A 143 -19.90 14.08 20.79
CA ALA A 143 -20.73 14.61 21.86
C ALA A 143 -21.93 15.38 21.29
N PRO A 144 -23.16 14.88 21.49
CA PRO A 144 -23.53 13.61 22.14
C PRO A 144 -23.02 12.36 21.41
N ALA A 145 -22.73 11.28 22.15
CA ALA A 145 -22.01 10.11 21.61
C ALA A 145 -22.81 9.20 20.67
N GLN A 146 -24.14 9.10 20.83
CA GLN A 146 -24.96 8.11 20.11
C GLN A 146 -26.28 8.68 19.57
N ALA A 147 -26.88 9.59 20.35
CA ALA A 147 -28.14 10.22 20.00
C ALA A 147 -28.02 11.73 20.12
N THR A 148 -28.23 12.41 19.01
CA THR A 148 -28.29 13.87 18.94
C THR A 148 -29.70 14.33 18.62
N LYS A 149 -29.89 15.64 18.55
CA LYS A 149 -31.18 16.28 18.32
C LYS A 149 -31.10 17.15 17.07
N VAL A 150 -32.23 17.25 16.37
CA VAL A 150 -32.35 18.17 15.23
C VAL A 150 -31.94 19.58 15.67
N ASN A 151 -31.14 20.25 14.83
CA ASN A 151 -30.56 21.58 15.05
C ASN A 151 -29.56 21.71 16.22
N LEU A 152 -29.19 20.62 16.88
CA LEU A 152 -28.15 20.62 17.90
C LEU A 152 -26.79 20.23 17.28
N PRO A 153 -25.74 21.05 17.45
CA PRO A 153 -24.39 20.67 17.04
C PRO A 153 -23.90 19.45 17.82
N THR A 154 -23.40 18.47 17.07
CA THR A 154 -22.71 17.29 17.57
C THR A 154 -21.22 17.53 17.37
N TRP A 155 -20.49 17.63 18.47
CA TRP A 155 -19.04 17.81 18.47
C TRP A 155 -18.37 16.51 18.05
N ALA A 156 -17.32 16.60 17.25
CA ALA A 156 -16.50 15.49 16.82
C ALA A 156 -15.03 15.81 17.10
N TRP A 157 -14.29 14.86 17.68
CA TRP A 157 -12.86 15.01 17.87
C TRP A 157 -12.19 13.63 17.89
N LEU A 158 -10.87 13.66 17.74
CA LEU A 158 -10.02 12.50 17.93
C LEU A 158 -8.92 12.89 18.90
N ASP A 159 -8.69 12.04 19.89
CA ASP A 159 -7.66 12.28 20.90
C ASP A 159 -6.26 12.07 20.30
N LYS A 160 -5.29 12.81 20.85
CA LYS A 160 -3.88 12.77 20.43
C LYS A 160 -3.27 11.37 20.37
N ALA A 161 -3.73 10.44 21.21
CA ALA A 161 -3.22 9.08 21.27
C ALA A 161 -3.59 8.21 20.05
N VAL A 162 -4.49 8.68 19.17
CA VAL A 162 -4.90 7.97 17.95
C VAL A 162 -3.98 8.34 16.75
N PHE A 163 -3.11 9.35 16.90
CA PHE A 163 -2.42 9.99 15.79
C PHE A 163 -0.90 9.79 15.76
N ASP A 164 -0.38 8.77 16.43
CA ASP A 164 1.03 8.42 16.29
C ASP A 164 1.34 8.04 14.83
N GLU A 165 2.51 8.46 14.34
CA GLU A 165 2.96 8.12 12.99
C GLU A 165 3.05 6.60 12.86
N VAL A 166 2.45 6.06 11.81
CA VAL A 166 2.51 4.61 11.52
C VAL A 166 3.64 4.38 10.53
N GLN A 167 4.52 3.41 10.83
CA GLN A 167 5.63 3.07 9.96
C GLN A 167 5.55 1.61 9.50
N ALA A 168 5.85 1.39 8.23
CA ALA A 168 6.04 0.08 7.66
C ALA A 168 7.38 0.05 6.94
N THR A 169 8.18 -0.99 7.18
CA THR A 169 9.48 -1.17 6.53
C THR A 169 9.46 -2.43 5.69
N ALA A 170 9.81 -2.30 4.41
CA ALA A 170 10.13 -3.43 3.55
C ALA A 170 11.64 -3.47 3.32
N ALA A 171 12.21 -4.67 3.38
CA ALA A 171 13.64 -4.86 3.20
C ALA A 171 13.95 -6.19 2.51
N ILE A 172 15.05 -6.18 1.77
CA ILE A 172 15.70 -7.36 1.21
C ILE A 172 17.15 -7.34 1.68
N ASN A 173 17.59 -8.47 2.23
CA ASN A 173 18.95 -8.62 2.74
C ASN A 173 19.49 -9.99 2.35
N VAL A 174 20.29 -10.01 1.29
CA VAL A 174 20.91 -11.20 0.71
C VAL A 174 22.41 -10.92 0.50
N PRO A 175 23.26 -11.95 0.35
CA PRO A 175 24.69 -11.72 0.13
C PRO A 175 24.94 -10.77 -1.05
N GLY A 176 25.71 -9.72 -0.81
CA GLY A 176 26.08 -8.75 -1.85
C GLY A 176 24.98 -7.78 -2.28
N PHE A 177 23.76 -7.85 -1.72
CA PHE A 177 22.67 -6.94 -2.05
C PHE A 177 21.73 -6.72 -0.86
N ALA A 178 21.64 -5.48 -0.40
CA ALA A 178 20.74 -5.11 0.68
C ALA A 178 20.06 -3.77 0.36
N LEU A 179 18.73 -3.78 0.41
CA LEU A 179 17.92 -2.58 0.31
C LEU A 179 16.85 -2.60 1.41
N GLN A 180 16.48 -1.42 1.86
CA GLN A 180 15.34 -1.17 2.72
C GLN A 180 14.67 0.13 2.33
N ALA A 181 13.36 0.19 2.57
CA ALA A 181 12.58 1.41 2.56
C ALA A 181 11.57 1.39 3.71
N THR A 182 11.41 2.54 4.35
CA THR A 182 10.44 2.76 5.43
C THR A 182 9.45 3.82 4.97
N THR A 183 8.20 3.41 4.86
CA THR A 183 7.05 4.26 4.59
C THR A 183 6.44 4.71 5.92
N THR A 184 6.17 6.00 6.05
CA THR A 184 5.61 6.65 7.23
C THR A 184 4.30 7.32 6.84
N ALA A 185 3.23 7.00 7.56
CA ALA A 185 1.93 7.63 7.44
C ALA A 185 1.72 8.61 8.58
N LYS A 186 1.39 9.86 8.25
CA LYS A 186 1.09 10.93 9.21
C LYS A 186 -0.34 11.40 9.02
N PRO A 187 -1.17 11.44 10.07
CA PRO A 187 -2.53 11.89 9.94
C PRO A 187 -2.56 13.42 9.72
N VAL A 188 -3.35 13.88 8.75
CA VAL A 188 -3.41 15.31 8.39
C VAL A 188 -4.80 15.91 8.54
N SER A 189 -5.85 15.12 8.34
CA SER A 189 -7.22 15.61 8.47
C SER A 189 -8.23 14.49 8.68
N LEU A 190 -9.41 14.87 9.18
CA LEU A 190 -10.59 14.02 9.31
C LEU A 190 -11.70 14.62 8.47
N LYS A 191 -12.22 13.85 7.52
CA LYS A 191 -13.42 14.14 6.77
C LYS A 191 -14.63 13.54 7.47
N LEU A 192 -15.62 14.38 7.75
CA LEU A 192 -16.93 13.99 8.26
C LEU A 192 -17.98 14.09 7.17
N GLU A 193 -18.64 12.98 6.86
CA GLU A 193 -19.78 12.92 5.94
C GLU A 193 -21.03 12.45 6.70
N PRO A 194 -22.04 13.32 6.89
CA PRO A 194 -23.16 13.04 7.80
C PRO A 194 -24.06 11.84 7.45
N GLY A 195 -23.91 11.23 6.26
CA GLY A 195 -24.80 10.17 5.78
C GLY A 195 -26.16 10.67 5.27
N THR A 196 -26.37 11.98 5.19
CA THR A 196 -27.60 12.62 4.70
C THR A 196 -27.30 14.01 4.14
N PRO A 197 -28.01 14.47 3.09
CA PRO A 197 -27.93 15.86 2.63
C PRO A 197 -28.60 16.84 3.61
N ASP A 198 -29.46 16.36 4.52
CA ASP A 198 -30.16 17.17 5.51
C ASP A 198 -29.29 17.40 6.78
N ALA A 199 -28.05 17.83 6.58
CA ALA A 199 -27.09 18.12 7.63
C ALA A 199 -26.08 19.20 7.21
N GLU A 200 -25.55 19.92 8.18
CA GLU A 200 -24.43 20.85 8.01
C GLU A 200 -23.21 20.32 8.76
N THR A 201 -22.02 20.57 8.23
CA THR A 201 -20.75 20.22 8.86
C THR A 201 -20.06 21.46 9.43
N TYR A 202 -19.20 21.23 10.42
CA TYR A 202 -18.29 22.21 10.98
C TYR A 202 -16.86 21.64 10.89
N PRO A 203 -15.93 22.32 10.20
CA PRO A 203 -16.18 23.45 9.30
C PRO A 203 -17.11 23.06 8.13
N ALA A 204 -17.63 24.03 7.38
CA ALA A 204 -18.59 23.77 6.29
C ALA A 204 -18.06 22.85 5.17
N SER A 205 -16.74 22.67 5.08
CA SER A 205 -16.12 21.68 4.19
C SER A 205 -16.31 20.23 4.68
N GLY A 206 -16.64 20.02 5.95
CA GLY A 206 -16.56 18.73 6.63
C GLY A 206 -15.14 18.24 6.89
N GLU A 207 -14.13 19.05 6.56
CA GLU A 207 -12.71 18.70 6.67
C GLU A 207 -12.13 19.32 7.93
N CYS A 208 -11.86 18.50 8.94
CA CYS A 208 -11.24 18.91 10.19
C CYS A 208 -9.73 18.65 10.12
N VAL A 209 -8.95 19.70 9.89
CA VAL A 209 -7.48 19.61 9.81
C VAL A 209 -6.89 19.33 11.19
N ILE A 210 -5.77 18.60 11.23
CA ILE A 210 -5.01 18.35 12.44
C ILE A 210 -4.51 19.66 13.09
N ASN A 211 -4.68 19.75 14.39
CA ASN A 211 -4.19 20.85 15.21
C ASN A 211 -2.68 20.74 15.39
N ALA A 212 -2.05 21.86 15.76
CA ALA A 212 -0.61 21.92 16.03
C ALA A 212 -0.15 20.99 17.18
N ASP A 213 -1.05 20.56 18.05
CA ASP A 213 -0.76 19.64 19.15
C ASP A 213 -0.89 18.15 18.79
N GLY A 214 -1.30 17.85 17.55
CA GLY A 214 -1.53 16.51 17.01
C GLY A 214 -2.95 15.97 17.22
N SER A 215 -3.90 16.76 17.72
CA SER A 215 -5.31 16.36 17.84
C SER A 215 -6.14 16.80 16.63
N ILE A 216 -7.34 16.24 16.45
CA ILE A 216 -8.33 16.77 15.50
C ILE A 216 -9.56 17.23 16.27
N GLY A 217 -10.06 18.43 15.94
CA GLY A 217 -11.20 19.02 16.62
C GLY A 217 -10.85 19.52 18.02
N GLU A 218 -11.82 19.50 18.93
CA GLU A 218 -11.58 19.84 20.34
C GLU A 218 -12.48 18.96 21.22
N PRO A 219 -11.94 18.27 22.24
CA PRO A 219 -12.74 17.52 23.18
C PRO A 219 -13.86 18.36 23.79
N TYR A 220 -15.08 17.83 23.77
CA TYR A 220 -16.23 18.52 24.34
C TYR A 220 -16.08 18.67 25.85
N ALA A 221 -16.35 19.88 26.37
CA ALA A 221 -16.35 20.17 27.79
C ALA A 221 -17.70 20.77 28.20
N LYS A 222 -18.15 20.46 29.42
CA LYS A 222 -19.39 21.04 29.98
C LYS A 222 -19.32 22.57 29.95
N GLY A 223 -20.39 23.20 29.44
CA GLY A 223 -20.46 24.65 29.26
C GLY A 223 -20.20 25.13 27.83
N LYS A 224 -19.90 24.23 26.89
CA LYS A 224 -19.73 24.55 25.46
C LYS A 224 -20.96 24.29 24.60
N ALA A 225 -22.11 23.98 25.20
CA ALA A 225 -23.34 23.62 24.47
C ALA A 225 -23.80 24.69 23.47
N ASP A 226 -23.57 25.97 23.79
CA ASP A 226 -23.96 27.11 22.93
C ASP A 226 -22.86 27.53 21.93
N ARG A 227 -21.75 26.80 21.86
CA ARG A 227 -20.63 27.10 20.95
C ARG A 227 -20.69 26.21 19.71
N THR A 228 -20.30 26.79 18.58
CA THR A 228 -20.05 26.03 17.36
C THR A 228 -18.80 25.16 17.55
N PRO A 229 -18.89 23.84 17.31
CA PRO A 229 -17.71 22.98 17.39
C PRO A 229 -16.69 23.33 16.31
N PRO A 230 -15.37 23.22 16.58
CA PRO A 230 -14.35 23.37 15.55
C PRO A 230 -14.39 22.23 14.54
N CYS A 231 -14.83 21.05 14.96
CA CYS A 231 -15.08 19.87 14.14
C CYS A 231 -16.40 19.23 14.60
N GLY A 232 -17.36 19.00 13.71
CA GLY A 232 -18.65 18.44 14.09
C GLY A 232 -19.72 18.52 13.01
N ILE A 233 -20.95 18.17 13.39
CA ILE A 233 -22.10 18.06 12.48
C ILE A 233 -23.36 18.58 13.16
N ARG A 234 -24.25 19.22 12.40
CA ARG A 234 -25.61 19.55 12.82
C ARG A 234 -26.62 18.95 11.84
N TYR A 235 -27.41 17.99 12.32
CA TYR A 235 -28.48 17.40 11.54
C TYR A 235 -29.71 18.32 11.52
N LEU A 236 -30.29 18.48 10.33
CA LEU A 236 -31.48 19.32 10.09
C LEU A 236 -32.77 18.50 10.06
N ARG A 237 -32.67 17.17 10.10
CA ARG A 237 -33.80 16.24 10.09
C ARG A 237 -33.60 15.08 11.07
N SER A 238 -34.71 14.56 11.59
CA SER A 238 -34.76 13.33 12.37
C SER A 238 -34.42 12.10 11.53
N SER A 239 -33.77 11.11 12.14
CA SER A 239 -33.54 9.80 11.51
C SER A 239 -34.76 8.87 11.61
N GLY A 240 -35.83 9.30 12.29
CA GLY A 240 -37.03 8.49 12.53
C GLY A 240 -36.72 7.28 13.41
N ASP A 241 -37.17 6.10 12.97
CA ASP A 241 -36.86 4.82 13.63
C ASP A 241 -35.49 4.23 13.19
N GLY A 242 -34.78 4.91 12.29
CA GLY A 242 -33.46 4.51 11.78
C GLY A 242 -32.32 5.37 12.29
N THR A 243 -31.17 5.27 11.62
CA THR A 243 -29.94 6.04 11.90
C THR A 243 -29.38 6.64 10.62
N PHE A 244 -28.65 7.74 10.74
CA PHE A 244 -27.76 8.18 9.66
C PHE A 244 -26.41 7.51 9.81
N ASP A 245 -25.81 7.17 8.67
CA ASP A 245 -24.52 6.51 8.61
C ASP A 245 -23.41 7.56 8.47
N LEU A 246 -22.87 8.01 9.60
CA LEU A 246 -21.79 8.99 9.63
C LEU A 246 -20.49 8.31 9.20
N GLN A 247 -19.93 8.75 8.07
CA GLN A 247 -18.60 8.34 7.66
C GLN A 247 -17.56 9.30 8.21
N ALA A 248 -16.59 8.74 8.92
CA ALA A 248 -15.43 9.44 9.45
C ALA A 248 -14.17 8.89 8.80
N THR A 249 -13.55 9.66 7.90
CA THR A 249 -12.39 9.23 7.12
C THR A 249 -11.18 10.09 7.46
N ILE A 250 -10.12 9.46 7.97
CA ILE A 250 -8.83 10.13 8.15
C ILE A 250 -8.04 10.08 6.85
N THR A 251 -7.48 11.23 6.47
CA THR A 251 -6.45 11.35 5.45
C THR A 251 -5.07 11.33 6.10
N TRP A 252 -4.17 10.53 5.53
CA TRP A 252 -2.80 10.32 5.96
C TRP A 252 -1.84 10.76 4.87
N ASP A 253 -0.97 11.72 5.16
CA ASP A 253 0.17 12.07 4.34
C ASP A 253 1.23 10.96 4.42
N ILE A 254 1.69 10.49 3.26
CA ILE A 254 2.57 9.32 3.17
C ILE A 254 3.91 9.74 2.59
N ALA A 255 4.96 9.59 3.40
CA ALA A 255 6.34 9.82 2.98
C ALA A 255 7.19 8.59 3.23
N TRP A 256 8.25 8.39 2.44
CA TRP A 256 9.15 7.26 2.62
C TRP A 256 10.62 7.66 2.53
N THR A 257 11.46 6.86 3.19
CA THR A 257 12.91 6.97 3.13
C THR A 257 13.52 5.59 2.92
N GLY A 258 14.65 5.52 2.22
CA GLY A 258 15.26 4.25 1.84
C GLY A 258 16.78 4.29 1.77
N THR A 259 17.33 3.14 1.38
CA THR A 259 18.78 2.93 1.25
C THR A 259 19.40 3.94 0.28
N GLY A 260 20.61 4.40 0.60
CA GLY A 260 21.32 5.38 -0.23
C GLY A 260 20.78 6.81 -0.15
N GLY A 261 19.88 7.10 0.81
CA GLY A 261 19.25 8.42 0.94
C GLY A 261 18.10 8.64 -0.06
N ALA A 262 17.64 7.58 -0.73
CA ALA A 262 16.42 7.63 -1.52
C ALA A 262 15.20 7.96 -0.64
N GLY A 263 14.21 8.60 -1.22
CA GLY A 263 12.99 8.95 -0.52
C GLY A 263 12.10 9.83 -1.38
N GLY A 264 10.90 10.08 -0.88
CA GLY A 264 9.90 10.89 -1.54
C GLY A 264 8.55 10.71 -0.90
N ASP A 265 7.53 11.19 -1.58
CA ASP A 265 6.15 11.07 -1.16
C ASP A 265 5.47 9.92 -1.92
N LEU A 266 4.48 9.30 -1.28
CA LEU A 266 3.51 8.41 -1.90
C LEU A 266 2.14 9.08 -1.81
N PRO A 267 1.16 8.63 -2.61
CA PRO A 267 -0.19 9.19 -2.50
C PRO A 267 -0.74 9.05 -1.09
N ASP A 268 -1.50 10.07 -0.67
CA ASP A 268 -2.17 10.06 0.62
C ASP A 268 -2.95 8.76 0.83
N GLY A 269 -2.94 8.25 2.06
CA GLY A 269 -3.76 7.13 2.47
C GLY A 269 -5.06 7.60 3.08
N THR A 270 -6.16 6.91 2.82
CA THR A 270 -7.42 7.12 3.54
C THR A 270 -7.82 5.87 4.30
N PHE A 271 -8.36 6.10 5.50
CA PHE A 271 -8.97 5.06 6.30
C PHE A 271 -10.13 5.65 7.08
N GLY A 272 -11.29 5.00 7.00
CA GLY A 272 -12.48 5.49 7.66
C GLY A 272 -13.43 4.37 8.06
N ASN A 273 -14.31 4.72 8.99
CA ASN A 273 -15.35 3.85 9.48
C ASN A 273 -16.71 4.55 9.51
N ALA A 274 -17.73 3.71 9.50
CA ALA A 274 -19.12 4.09 9.57
C ALA A 274 -19.59 4.07 11.03
N GLN A 275 -20.23 5.14 11.49
CA GLN A 275 -20.86 5.24 12.81
C GLN A 275 -22.34 5.57 12.69
N ALA A 276 -23.19 4.76 13.34
CA ALA A 276 -24.62 4.99 13.33
C ALA A 276 -25.01 6.12 14.29
N VAL A 277 -25.62 7.18 13.77
CA VAL A 277 -26.08 8.33 14.55
C VAL A 277 -27.61 8.39 14.56
N THR A 278 -28.20 8.38 15.75
CA THR A 278 -29.65 8.60 15.93
C THR A 278 -29.93 10.09 16.09
N VAL A 279 -30.89 10.63 15.34
CA VAL A 279 -31.28 12.04 15.43
C VAL A 279 -32.73 12.15 15.83
N HIS A 280 -32.99 12.66 17.03
CA HIS A 280 -34.34 12.86 17.53
C HIS A 280 -34.87 14.26 17.21
N GLU A 281 -36.15 14.33 16.88
CA GLU A 281 -36.88 15.59 16.84
C GLU A 281 -37.36 15.95 18.26
N ILE A 282 -37.17 17.20 18.69
CA ILE A 282 -37.85 17.70 19.88
C ILE A 282 -39.03 18.53 19.42
N GLN A 283 -40.24 18.07 19.76
CA GLN A 283 -41.44 18.89 19.66
C GLN A 283 -41.72 19.54 21.02
N ALA A 284 -41.60 20.85 21.10
CA ALA A 284 -42.04 21.60 22.27
C ALA A 284 -43.55 21.77 22.19
N VAL A 285 -44.30 21.08 23.06
CA VAL A 285 -45.72 21.36 23.26
C VAL A 285 -45.81 22.54 24.22
N ASN A 286 -46.08 23.74 23.70
CA ASN A 286 -46.47 24.88 24.54
C ASN A 286 -47.87 24.60 25.08
N ARG A 287 -47.99 24.46 26.41
CA ARG A 287 -49.28 24.40 27.12
C ARG A 287 -49.67 25.79 27.62
#